data_AF-A0A1G2F1C3-F1
#
_entry.id   AF-A0A1G2F1C3-F1
#
_cell.length_a   1.000
_cell.length_b   1.000
_cell.length_c   1.000
_cell.angle_alpha   90.00
_cell.angle_beta   90.00
_cell.angle_gamma   90.00
#
_symmetry.space_group_name_H-M   'P 1'
#
loop_
_entity.id
_entity.type
_entity.pdbx_description
1 polymer ?
#
loop_
_entity_poly.entity_id
_entity_poly.type
_entity_poly.pdbx_seq_one_letter_code
_entity_poly.pdbx_strand_id
1 'polypeptide(L)'
;MRKDRQKALRLRLGGKSYTQIRDMFGVPKSTLSGWFSELELSKEAKEKILKRSRAKSLEGLLKRNINQTKLALERRDKIRGEAKNEFRSINKRDLFIAGVSLYWAEGYKRPVVRDGRERTHHVVSLTNSDPHIIKIFIRFLKDICLIPQERLAANLRIFKHQNPETLLNFWSEVTKIPRGRFDKIYIGISKSSLSKKPYNSLPHGTIQIRVGDTKLFHKIMGWIDGMKKFS
;
A
#
# COMPACT_ATOMS: atom_id res chain seq x y z
N MET A 1 15.66 -4.75 65.71
CA MET A 1 15.04 -4.38 64.40
C MET A 1 16.13 -4.32 63.33
N ARG A 2 15.98 -5.02 62.19
CA ARG A 2 16.93 -4.91 61.06
C ARG A 2 17.07 -3.43 60.65
N LYS A 3 18.30 -2.90 60.60
CA LYS A 3 18.60 -1.50 60.18
C LYS A 3 18.02 -1.16 58.80
N ASP A 4 17.79 -2.18 57.97
CA ASP A 4 17.25 -2.05 56.62
C ASP A 4 15.74 -1.73 56.60
N ARG A 5 14.97 -2.13 57.62
CA ARG A 5 13.51 -1.92 57.65
C ARG A 5 13.15 -0.43 57.78
N GLN A 6 13.83 0.29 58.67
CA GLN A 6 13.56 1.73 58.87
C GLN A 6 13.96 2.56 57.64
N LYS A 7 15.10 2.22 57.02
CA LYS A 7 15.53 2.87 55.77
C LYS A 7 14.56 2.56 54.62
N ALA A 8 14.14 1.30 54.48
CA ALA A 8 13.14 0.88 53.51
C ALA A 8 11.78 1.58 53.72
N LEU A 9 11.36 1.81 54.97
CA LEU A 9 10.11 2.51 55.29
C LEU A 9 10.14 3.97 54.82
N ARG A 10 11.22 4.71 55.11
CA ARG A 10 11.37 6.10 54.64
C ARG A 10 11.32 6.19 53.11
N LEU A 11 11.98 5.26 52.43
CA LEU A 11 11.97 5.19 50.97
C LEU A 11 10.60 4.80 50.40
N ARG A 12 9.88 3.91 51.08
CA ARG A 12 8.52 3.49 50.70
C ARG A 12 7.54 4.65 50.82
N LEU A 13 7.56 5.37 51.95
CA LEU A 13 6.76 6.59 52.17
C LEU A 13 7.12 7.71 51.17
N GLY A 14 8.40 7.82 50.79
CA GLY A 14 8.85 8.73 49.72
C GLY A 14 8.44 8.34 48.30
N GLY A 15 7.66 7.26 48.12
CA GLY A 15 7.14 6.82 46.82
C GLY A 15 8.12 5.97 46.02
N LYS A 16 8.96 5.15 46.67
CA LYS A 16 9.72 4.07 45.99
C LYS A 16 8.89 2.78 45.94
N SER A 17 9.01 2.04 44.83
CA SER A 17 8.36 0.72 44.70
C SER A 17 9.13 -0.38 45.43
N TYR A 18 8.47 -1.51 45.72
CA TYR A 18 9.16 -2.68 46.30
C TYR A 18 10.31 -3.18 45.43
N THR A 19 10.20 -3.09 44.11
CA THR A 19 11.30 -3.41 43.20
C THR A 19 12.50 -2.50 43.43
N GLN A 20 12.29 -1.18 43.53
CA GLN A 20 13.38 -0.23 43.78
C GLN A 20 14.03 -0.45 45.15
N ILE A 21 13.23 -0.72 46.19
CA ILE A 21 13.76 -0.97 47.54
C ILE A 21 14.54 -2.29 47.58
N ARG A 22 14.04 -3.35 46.93
CA ARG A 22 14.79 -4.59 46.75
C ARG A 22 16.13 -4.31 46.04
N ASP A 23 16.12 -3.58 44.93
CA ASP A 23 17.33 -3.35 44.14
C ASP A 23 18.39 -2.53 44.92
N MET A 24 17.96 -1.70 45.89
CA MET A 24 18.86 -0.91 46.73
C MET A 24 19.40 -1.67 47.97
N PHE A 25 18.62 -2.59 48.55
CA PHE A 25 18.98 -3.24 49.83
C PHE A 25 19.08 -4.77 49.77
N GLY A 26 18.83 -5.39 48.61
CA GLY A 26 18.82 -6.84 48.44
C GLY A 26 17.67 -7.57 49.14
N VAL A 27 16.75 -6.86 49.81
CA VAL A 27 15.65 -7.46 50.58
C VAL A 27 14.59 -8.06 49.65
N PRO A 28 14.21 -9.35 49.81
CA PRO A 28 13.18 -9.97 48.97
C PRO A 28 11.84 -9.24 49.00
N LYS A 29 11.13 -9.23 47.85
CA LYS A 29 9.81 -8.58 47.73
C LYS A 29 8.76 -9.16 48.68
N SER A 30 8.81 -10.47 48.96
CA SER A 30 7.94 -11.13 49.93
C SER A 30 8.11 -10.54 51.33
N THR A 31 9.35 -10.22 51.72
CA THR A 31 9.66 -9.57 53.00
C THR A 31 9.17 -8.12 53.04
N LEU A 32 9.35 -7.36 51.95
CA LEU A 32 8.83 -6.00 51.84
C LEU A 32 7.29 -5.96 51.87
N SER A 33 6.64 -6.95 51.27
CA SER A 33 5.19 -7.10 51.31
C SER A 33 4.69 -7.36 52.73
N GLY A 34 5.34 -8.26 53.47
CA GLY A 34 4.99 -8.51 54.88
C GLY A 34 5.27 -7.31 55.79
N TRP A 35 6.25 -6.47 55.48
CA TRP A 35 6.57 -5.29 56.30
C TRP A 35 5.63 -4.11 56.09
N PHE A 36 5.09 -3.97 54.88
CA PHE A 36 4.39 -2.75 54.43
C PHE A 36 3.00 -3.05 53.86
N SER A 37 2.42 -4.23 54.14
CA SER A 37 1.09 -4.64 53.69
C SER A 37 -0.01 -3.69 54.19
N GLU A 38 0.09 -3.28 55.46
CA GLU A 38 -0.89 -2.41 56.13
C GLU A 38 -0.54 -0.91 56.00
N LEU A 39 0.52 -0.57 55.25
CA LEU A 39 0.98 0.81 55.14
C LEU A 39 0.15 1.60 54.13
N GLU A 40 -0.59 2.60 54.59
CA GLU A 40 -1.26 3.56 53.72
C GLU A 40 -0.30 4.62 53.17
N LEU A 41 -0.10 4.62 51.85
CA LEU A 41 0.69 5.63 51.17
C LEU A 41 -0.15 6.87 50.85
N SER A 42 0.47 8.05 50.97
CA SER A 42 -0.09 9.31 50.51
C SER A 42 -0.41 9.28 49.00
N LYS A 43 -1.35 10.13 48.57
CA LYS A 43 -1.71 10.27 47.15
C LYS A 43 -0.49 10.58 46.28
N GLU A 44 0.35 11.50 46.73
CA GLU A 44 1.60 11.90 46.06
C GLU A 44 2.60 10.75 45.90
N ALA A 45 2.77 9.93 46.95
CA ALA A 45 3.67 8.78 46.92
C ALA A 45 3.16 7.70 45.95
N LYS A 46 1.84 7.45 45.94
CA LYS A 46 1.17 6.55 45.00
C LYS A 46 1.34 7.04 43.55
N GLU A 47 1.13 8.33 43.29
CA GLU A 47 1.30 8.93 41.96
C GLU A 47 2.75 8.85 41.46
N LYS A 48 3.74 9.11 42.32
CA LYS A 48 5.17 8.96 41.96
C LYS A 48 5.49 7.54 41.51
N ILE A 49 4.94 6.53 42.18
CA ILE A 49 5.12 5.11 41.80
C ILE A 49 4.42 4.82 40.47
N LEU A 50 3.16 5.23 40.32
CA LEU A 50 2.36 5.01 39.12
C LEU A 50 2.98 5.68 37.89
N LYS A 51 3.42 6.94 38.00
CA LYS A 51 4.07 7.70 36.91
C LYS A 51 5.31 6.97 36.41
N ARG A 52 6.18 6.49 37.31
CA ARG A 52 7.37 5.71 36.94
C ARG A 52 7.01 4.36 36.31
N SER A 53 6.01 3.67 36.85
CA SER A 53 5.54 2.40 36.29
C SER A 53 4.98 2.57 34.88
N ARG A 54 4.17 3.60 34.65
CA ARG A 54 3.63 3.96 33.34
C ARG A 54 4.74 4.32 32.36
N ALA A 55 5.72 5.14 32.78
CA ALA A 55 6.85 5.50 31.93
C ALA A 55 7.65 4.26 31.50
N LYS A 56 7.97 3.35 32.43
CA LYS A 56 8.68 2.10 32.12
C LYS A 56 7.86 1.19 31.20
N SER A 57 6.55 1.09 31.42
CA SER A 57 5.65 0.33 30.55
C SER A 57 5.59 0.91 29.14
N LEU A 58 5.48 2.24 29.03
CA LEU A 58 5.47 2.96 27.76
C LEU A 58 6.78 2.74 27.00
N GLU A 59 7.92 2.85 27.68
CA GLU A 59 9.24 2.59 27.10
C GLU A 59 9.35 1.14 26.58
N GLY A 60 8.88 0.17 27.37
CA GLY A 60 8.84 -1.25 26.96
C GLY A 60 7.95 -1.49 25.74
N LEU A 61 6.78 -0.85 25.70
CA LEU A 61 5.87 -0.92 24.55
C LEU A 61 6.48 -0.29 23.29
N LEU A 62 7.10 0.89 23.41
CA LEU A 62 7.77 1.55 22.29
C LEU A 62 8.92 0.70 21.75
N LYS A 63 9.78 0.17 22.62
CA LYS A 63 10.87 -0.75 22.23
C LYS A 63 10.33 -2.00 21.52
N ARG A 64 9.27 -2.62 22.07
CA ARG A 64 8.62 -3.77 21.45
C ARG A 64 8.04 -3.42 20.08
N ASN A 65 7.33 -2.31 19.96
CA ASN A 65 6.71 -1.88 18.71
C ASN A 65 7.76 -1.61 17.63
N ILE A 66 8.85 -0.91 17.96
CA ILE A 66 9.96 -0.67 17.04
C ILE A 66 10.55 -2.00 16.56
N ASN A 67 10.83 -2.92 17.49
CA ASN A 67 11.40 -4.22 17.15
C ASN A 67 10.43 -5.07 16.30
N GLN A 68 9.14 -5.06 16.62
CA GLN A 68 8.14 -5.79 15.83
C GLN A 68 7.99 -5.22 14.42
N THR A 69 8.01 -3.89 14.27
CA THR A 69 8.04 -3.25 12.96
C THR A 69 9.27 -3.68 12.16
N LYS A 70 10.45 -3.68 12.78
CA LYS A 70 11.69 -4.13 12.14
C LYS A 70 11.59 -5.59 11.68
N LEU A 71 11.21 -6.50 12.57
CA LEU A 71 11.04 -7.92 12.26
C LEU A 71 9.98 -8.17 11.18
N ALA A 72 8.90 -7.39 11.18
CA ALA A 72 7.86 -7.46 10.14
C ALA A 72 8.37 -6.99 8.79
N LEU A 73 9.19 -5.92 8.73
CA LEU A 73 9.82 -5.44 7.50
C LEU A 73 10.83 -6.47 6.96
N GLU A 74 11.68 -7.04 7.81
CA GLU A 74 12.63 -8.09 7.43
C GLU A 74 11.90 -9.32 6.89
N ARG A 75 10.84 -9.77 7.57
CA ARG A 75 10.00 -10.89 7.09
C ARG A 75 9.35 -10.57 5.76
N ARG A 76 8.80 -9.36 5.60
CA ARG A 76 8.19 -8.90 4.34
C ARG A 76 9.20 -8.96 3.21
N ASP A 77 10.39 -8.43 3.42
CA ASP A 77 11.42 -8.33 2.38
C ASP A 77 11.96 -9.71 2.01
N LYS A 78 12.14 -10.60 2.99
CA LYS A 78 12.49 -12.00 2.76
C LYS A 78 11.43 -12.72 1.91
N ILE A 79 10.17 -12.70 2.33
CA ILE A 79 9.07 -13.38 1.61
C ILE A 79 8.94 -12.83 0.19
N ARG A 80 9.00 -11.50 0.02
CA ARG A 80 8.94 -10.87 -1.30
C ARG A 80 10.13 -11.23 -2.18
N GLY A 81 11.33 -11.31 -1.60
CA GLY A 81 12.55 -11.70 -2.31
C GLY A 81 12.47 -13.14 -2.80
N GLU A 82 12.03 -14.05 -1.95
CA GLU A 82 11.82 -15.47 -2.27
C GLU A 82 10.77 -15.63 -3.38
N ALA A 83 9.57 -15.08 -3.18
CA ALA A 83 8.47 -15.18 -4.14
C ALA A 83 8.77 -14.52 -5.49
N LYS A 84 9.56 -13.43 -5.51
CA LYS A 84 9.98 -12.79 -6.76
C LYS A 84 10.77 -13.76 -7.66
N ASN A 85 11.53 -14.67 -7.08
CA ASN A 85 12.35 -15.63 -7.82
C ASN A 85 11.56 -16.88 -8.27
N GLU A 86 10.35 -17.10 -7.73
CA GLU A 86 9.43 -18.13 -8.23
C GLU A 86 8.93 -17.78 -9.63
N PHE A 87 8.73 -16.48 -9.91
CA PHE A 87 8.31 -15.98 -11.23
C PHE A 87 9.52 -15.79 -12.17
N ARG A 88 9.98 -16.87 -12.79
CA ARG A 88 11.23 -16.88 -13.58
C ARG A 88 11.15 -16.22 -14.96
N SER A 89 10.09 -16.51 -15.71
CA SER A 89 9.94 -16.07 -17.09
C SER A 89 8.48 -16.04 -17.50
N ILE A 90 8.15 -15.25 -18.52
CA ILE A 90 6.82 -15.19 -19.11
C ILE A 90 6.88 -15.70 -20.56
N ASN A 91 6.20 -16.81 -20.83
CA ASN A 91 6.03 -17.31 -22.19
C ASN A 91 4.79 -16.67 -22.86
N LYS A 92 4.52 -17.01 -24.13
CA LYS A 92 3.36 -16.46 -24.86
C LYS A 92 2.01 -16.84 -24.23
N ARG A 93 1.88 -18.05 -23.69
CA ARG A 93 0.67 -18.51 -23.03
C ARG A 93 0.42 -17.75 -21.72
N ASP A 94 1.47 -17.54 -20.93
CA ASP A 94 1.39 -16.77 -19.68
C ASP A 94 0.97 -15.32 -19.98
N LEU A 95 1.60 -14.70 -20.98
CA LEU A 95 1.25 -13.34 -21.42
C LEU A 95 -0.17 -13.25 -21.97
N PHE A 96 -0.63 -14.27 -22.70
CA PHE A 96 -2.02 -14.35 -23.17
C PHE A 96 -2.99 -14.36 -21.98
N ILE A 97 -2.78 -15.24 -21.00
CA ILE A 97 -3.64 -15.35 -19.81
C ILE A 97 -3.61 -14.06 -19.01
N ALA A 98 -2.42 -13.51 -18.74
CA ALA A 98 -2.24 -12.27 -18.01
C ALA A 98 -2.91 -11.09 -18.73
N GLY A 99 -2.74 -10.96 -20.05
CA GLY A 99 -3.32 -9.89 -20.84
C GLY A 99 -4.84 -9.95 -20.92
N VAL A 100 -5.41 -11.15 -21.11
CA VAL A 100 -6.87 -11.36 -21.08
C VAL A 100 -7.43 -11.04 -19.70
N SER A 101 -6.82 -11.55 -18.64
CA SER A 101 -7.24 -11.30 -17.25
C SER A 101 -7.13 -9.81 -16.90
N LEU A 102 -6.06 -9.16 -17.33
CA LEU A 102 -5.85 -7.74 -17.11
C LEU A 102 -6.89 -6.89 -17.85
N TYR A 103 -7.21 -7.21 -19.10
CA TYR A 103 -8.29 -6.54 -19.82
C TYR A 103 -9.67 -6.82 -19.19
N TRP A 104 -9.86 -8.04 -18.68
CA TRP A 104 -11.08 -8.37 -17.96
C TRP A 104 -11.24 -7.55 -16.68
N ALA A 105 -10.16 -7.31 -15.93
CA ALA A 105 -10.18 -6.48 -14.73
C ALA A 105 -10.29 -4.97 -15.06
N GLU A 106 -9.37 -4.45 -15.87
CA GLU A 106 -9.11 -3.01 -16.04
C GLU A 106 -9.54 -2.44 -17.41
N GLY A 107 -9.84 -3.31 -18.37
CA GLY A 107 -10.24 -2.92 -19.72
C GLY A 107 -11.65 -2.33 -19.78
N TYR A 108 -11.85 -1.38 -20.69
CA TYR A 108 -13.18 -0.84 -20.99
C TYR A 108 -13.98 -1.85 -21.81
N LYS A 109 -15.06 -2.37 -21.24
CA LYS A 109 -15.86 -3.45 -21.84
C LYS A 109 -17.27 -3.02 -22.24
N ARG A 110 -17.67 -1.80 -21.88
CA ARG A 110 -19.06 -1.34 -22.10
C ARG A 110 -19.25 -0.96 -23.57
N PRO A 111 -20.40 -1.30 -24.16
CA PRO A 111 -20.75 -0.78 -25.48
C PRO A 111 -20.77 0.74 -25.49
N VAL A 112 -20.35 1.32 -26.60
CA VAL A 112 -20.43 2.76 -26.79
C VAL A 112 -21.85 3.09 -27.21
N VAL A 113 -22.64 3.74 -26.36
CA VAL A 113 -24.00 4.19 -26.67
C VAL A 113 -23.98 5.69 -26.95
N ARG A 114 -24.60 6.11 -28.05
CA ARG A 114 -24.78 7.54 -28.35
C ARG A 114 -26.13 7.74 -29.05
N ASP A 115 -26.92 8.68 -28.52
CA ASP A 115 -28.29 8.97 -28.96
C ASP A 115 -29.24 7.76 -28.79
N GLY A 116 -29.11 7.04 -27.67
CA GLY A 116 -29.91 5.84 -27.36
C GLY A 116 -29.56 4.61 -28.21
N ARG A 117 -28.58 4.71 -29.11
CA ARG A 117 -28.17 3.60 -30.00
C ARG A 117 -26.77 3.12 -29.68
N GLU A 118 -26.62 1.80 -29.60
CA GLU A 118 -25.32 1.14 -29.51
C GLU A 118 -24.54 1.35 -30.80
N ARG A 119 -23.27 1.75 -30.67
CA ARG A 119 -22.37 1.95 -31.79
C ARG A 119 -21.64 0.65 -32.07
N THR A 120 -21.52 0.33 -33.35
CA THR A 120 -20.81 -0.85 -33.84
C THR A 120 -19.29 -0.72 -33.77
N HIS A 121 -18.77 0.49 -33.55
CA HIS A 121 -17.34 0.72 -33.39
C HIS A 121 -16.91 0.62 -31.93
N HIS A 122 -16.04 -0.34 -31.64
CA HIS A 122 -15.48 -0.58 -30.31
C HIS A 122 -13.97 -0.33 -30.30
N VAL A 123 -13.50 0.30 -29.23
CA VAL A 123 -12.07 0.56 -29.00
C VAL A 123 -11.59 -0.40 -27.94
N VAL A 124 -10.46 -1.05 -28.19
CA VAL A 124 -9.74 -1.77 -27.15
C VAL A 124 -9.02 -0.73 -26.30
N SER A 125 -9.43 -0.57 -25.05
CA SER A 125 -8.78 0.40 -24.16
C SER A 125 -8.66 -0.08 -22.73
N LEU A 126 -7.58 0.35 -22.09
CA LEU A 126 -7.27 0.08 -20.68
C LEU A 126 -6.69 1.35 -20.07
N THR A 127 -7.17 1.71 -18.89
CA THR A 127 -6.72 2.90 -18.15
C THR A 127 -6.09 2.49 -16.83
N ASN A 128 -4.87 2.93 -16.55
CA ASN A 128 -4.21 2.68 -15.27
C ASN A 128 -3.18 3.77 -14.94
N SER A 129 -2.77 3.85 -13.67
CA SER A 129 -1.69 4.74 -13.21
C SER A 129 -0.34 4.05 -13.04
N ASP A 130 -0.31 2.71 -12.95
CA ASP A 130 0.91 1.93 -12.79
C ASP A 130 1.62 1.73 -14.15
N PRO A 131 2.85 2.21 -14.34
CA PRO A 131 3.61 2.04 -15.57
C PRO A 131 3.85 0.58 -15.96
N HIS A 132 3.99 -0.33 -14.98
CA HIS A 132 4.24 -1.75 -15.25
C HIS A 132 3.00 -2.46 -15.79
N ILE A 133 1.81 -2.14 -15.26
CA ILE A 133 0.54 -2.63 -15.80
C ILE A 133 0.38 -2.20 -17.27
N ILE A 134 0.66 -0.92 -17.55
CA ILE A 134 0.58 -0.38 -18.91
C ILE A 134 1.58 -1.07 -19.85
N LYS A 135 2.82 -1.30 -19.41
CA LYS A 135 3.83 -2.03 -20.21
C LYS A 135 3.39 -3.46 -20.52
N ILE A 136 2.81 -4.17 -19.55
CA ILE A 136 2.29 -5.54 -19.75
C ILE A 136 1.14 -5.51 -20.77
N PHE A 137 0.22 -4.55 -20.66
CA PHE A 137 -0.87 -4.42 -21.60
C PHE A 137 -0.40 -4.10 -23.03
N ILE A 138 0.55 -3.17 -23.20
CA ILE A 138 1.17 -2.89 -24.50
C ILE A 138 1.85 -4.13 -25.07
N ARG A 139 2.58 -4.88 -24.23
CA ARG A 139 3.23 -6.12 -24.64
C ARG A 139 2.21 -7.18 -25.08
N PHE A 140 1.08 -7.30 -24.37
CA PHE A 140 -0.02 -8.17 -24.79
C PHE A 140 -0.59 -7.75 -26.15
N LEU A 141 -0.86 -6.45 -26.36
CA LEU A 141 -1.34 -5.95 -27.65
C LEU A 141 -0.36 -6.25 -28.78
N LYS A 142 0.95 -6.08 -28.54
CA LYS A 142 1.99 -6.32 -29.55
C LYS A 142 2.23 -7.79 -29.81
N ASP A 143 2.56 -8.56 -28.78
CA ASP A 143 3.09 -9.92 -28.92
C ASP A 143 1.98 -10.97 -29.13
N ILE A 144 0.77 -10.71 -28.61
CA ILE A 144 -0.37 -11.64 -28.66
C ILE A 144 -1.43 -11.17 -29.65
N CYS A 145 -1.78 -9.88 -29.61
CA CYS A 145 -2.80 -9.33 -30.50
C CYS A 145 -2.22 -8.83 -31.84
N LEU A 146 -0.89 -8.86 -32.00
CA LEU A 146 -0.17 -8.47 -33.23
C LEU A 146 -0.49 -7.03 -33.67
N ILE A 147 -0.73 -6.14 -32.71
CA ILE A 147 -0.95 -4.72 -32.98
C ILE A 147 0.39 -4.00 -33.15
N PRO A 148 0.63 -3.35 -34.30
CA PRO A 148 1.83 -2.57 -34.53
C PRO A 148 1.84 -1.32 -33.64
N GLN A 149 3.03 -0.86 -33.26
CA GLN A 149 3.24 0.25 -32.31
C GLN A 149 2.54 1.53 -32.78
N GLU A 150 2.50 1.76 -34.08
CA GLU A 150 1.93 2.94 -34.72
C GLU A 150 0.40 3.00 -34.57
N ARG A 151 -0.27 1.87 -34.30
CA ARG A 151 -1.72 1.85 -34.03
C ARG A 151 -2.07 2.17 -32.58
N LEU A 152 -1.08 2.30 -31.71
CA LEU A 152 -1.29 2.68 -30.32
C LEU A 152 -1.48 4.18 -30.22
N ALA A 153 -2.57 4.59 -29.57
CA ALA A 153 -2.82 5.96 -29.15
C ALA A 153 -3.06 6.01 -27.64
N ALA A 154 -2.92 7.20 -27.06
CA ALA A 154 -3.09 7.39 -25.64
C ALA A 154 -3.95 8.62 -25.31
N ASN A 155 -4.63 8.57 -24.18
CA ASN A 155 -5.11 9.78 -23.50
C ASN A 155 -4.47 9.86 -22.12
N LEU A 156 -4.25 11.08 -21.65
CA LEU A 156 -3.85 11.32 -20.28
C LEU A 156 -5.00 11.93 -19.50
N ARG A 157 -5.11 11.53 -18.24
CA ARG A 157 -5.90 12.24 -17.25
C ARG A 157 -4.98 12.63 -16.11
N ILE A 158 -4.88 13.94 -15.91
CA ILE A 158 -3.97 14.58 -14.96
C ILE A 158 -4.77 15.46 -14.00
N PHE A 159 -4.13 15.93 -12.94
CA PHE A 159 -4.73 16.82 -11.96
C PHE A 159 -4.21 18.25 -12.11
N LYS A 160 -4.98 19.23 -11.62
CA LYS A 160 -4.68 20.68 -11.77
C LYS A 160 -3.27 21.08 -11.27
N HIS A 161 -2.74 20.37 -10.28
CA HIS A 161 -1.41 20.65 -9.69
C HIS A 161 -0.24 20.01 -10.47
N GLN A 162 -0.52 19.24 -11.53
CA GLN A 162 0.49 18.51 -12.29
C GLN A 162 0.84 19.25 -13.58
N ASN A 163 2.10 19.15 -13.97
CA ASN A 163 2.58 19.70 -15.24
C ASN A 163 2.26 18.72 -16.40
N PRO A 164 1.43 19.13 -17.38
CA PRO A 164 1.07 18.27 -18.51
C PRO A 164 2.27 17.80 -19.34
N GLU A 165 3.24 18.68 -19.59
CA GLU A 165 4.43 18.40 -20.39
C GLU A 165 5.33 17.35 -19.74
N THR A 166 5.55 17.47 -18.43
CA THR A 166 6.31 16.49 -17.66
C THR A 166 5.67 15.10 -17.72
N LEU A 167 4.35 15.03 -17.57
CA LEU A 167 3.63 13.75 -17.62
C LEU A 167 3.55 13.17 -19.02
N LEU A 168 3.41 14.01 -20.04
CA LEU A 168 3.45 13.61 -21.42
C LEU A 168 4.80 12.97 -21.78
N ASN A 169 5.91 13.59 -21.36
CA ASN A 169 7.25 13.05 -21.57
C ASN A 169 7.44 11.72 -20.84
N PHE A 170 7.05 11.66 -19.56
CA PHE A 170 7.11 10.43 -18.76
C PHE A 170 6.36 9.27 -19.45
N TRP A 171 5.11 9.50 -19.85
CA TRP A 171 4.30 8.45 -20.46
C TRP A 171 4.75 8.10 -21.87
N SER A 172 5.22 9.07 -22.66
CA SER A 172 5.85 8.81 -23.96
C SER A 172 7.08 7.90 -23.80
N GLU A 173 7.90 8.12 -22.78
CA GLU A 173 9.07 7.27 -22.51
C GLU A 173 8.67 5.86 -22.05
N VAL A 174 7.68 5.74 -21.17
CA VAL A 174 7.17 4.48 -20.64
C VAL A 174 6.55 3.61 -21.72
N THR A 175 5.74 4.21 -22.59
CA THR A 175 4.91 3.50 -23.59
C THR A 175 5.55 3.39 -24.96
N LYS A 176 6.57 4.21 -25.24
CA LYS A 176 7.15 4.43 -26.58
C LYS A 176 6.12 4.90 -27.61
N ILE A 177 5.01 5.50 -27.17
CA ILE A 177 4.05 6.18 -28.04
C ILE A 177 4.56 7.60 -28.26
N PRO A 178 4.65 8.10 -29.51
CA PRO A 178 5.10 9.47 -29.76
C PRO A 178 4.08 10.48 -29.23
N ARG A 179 4.55 11.64 -28.80
CA ARG A 179 3.72 12.73 -28.24
C ARG A 179 2.53 13.11 -29.11
N GLY A 180 2.69 13.10 -30.43
CA GLY A 180 1.61 13.40 -31.39
C GLY A 180 0.46 12.39 -31.42
N ARG A 181 0.57 11.24 -30.73
CA ARG A 181 -0.49 10.23 -30.57
C ARG A 181 -1.13 10.22 -29.19
N PHE A 182 -0.88 11.26 -28.41
CA PHE A 182 -1.64 11.55 -27.20
C PHE A 182 -2.82 12.45 -27.58
N ASP A 183 -3.96 11.85 -27.89
CA ASP A 183 -5.09 12.54 -28.53
C ASP A 183 -5.72 13.60 -27.60
N LYS A 184 -5.80 13.29 -26.30
CA LYS A 184 -6.46 14.15 -25.31
C LYS A 184 -5.74 14.12 -23.96
N ILE A 185 -5.56 15.30 -23.38
CA ILE A 185 -5.13 15.48 -22.00
C ILE A 185 -6.32 16.07 -21.21
N TYR A 186 -6.86 15.28 -20.30
CA TYR A 186 -7.98 15.65 -19.46
C TYR A 186 -7.49 16.14 -18.10
N ILE A 187 -7.83 17.38 -17.75
CA ILE A 187 -7.57 17.91 -16.40
C ILE A 187 -8.76 17.55 -15.51
N GLY A 188 -8.58 16.50 -14.71
CA GLY A 188 -9.58 16.04 -13.77
C GLY A 188 -9.61 16.91 -12.50
N ILE A 189 -10.81 17.34 -12.11
CA ILE A 189 -11.06 17.83 -10.75
C ILE A 189 -11.33 16.60 -9.89
N SER A 190 -10.49 16.35 -8.89
CA SER A 190 -10.68 15.24 -7.96
C SER A 190 -11.80 15.56 -6.95
N LYS A 191 -13.05 15.60 -7.42
CA LYS A 191 -14.24 15.78 -6.56
C LYS A 191 -14.34 14.68 -5.49
N SER A 192 -13.89 13.46 -5.82
CA SER A 192 -13.88 12.31 -4.92
C SER A 192 -12.79 12.37 -3.85
N SER A 193 -11.79 13.23 -4.00
CA SER A 193 -10.74 13.31 -2.98
C SER A 193 -11.12 14.13 -1.77
N LEU A 194 -11.97 15.18 -1.82
CA LEU A 194 -12.36 16.03 -0.66
C LEU A 194 -11.31 16.08 0.48
N SER A 195 -10.02 16.20 0.15
CA SER A 195 -8.86 16.06 1.07
C SER A 195 -8.70 14.73 1.85
N LYS A 196 -9.52 13.71 1.63
CA LYS A 196 -9.42 12.35 2.19
C LYS A 196 -8.25 11.52 1.66
N LYS A 197 -7.71 11.85 0.48
CA LYS A 197 -6.52 11.19 -0.08
C LYS A 197 -5.40 12.20 -0.29
N PRO A 198 -4.12 11.79 -0.12
CA PRO A 198 -2.99 12.64 -0.47
C PRO A 198 -3.14 13.15 -1.91
N TYR A 199 -2.95 14.46 -2.10
CA TYR A 199 -3.12 15.10 -3.40
C TYR A 199 -2.19 14.50 -4.47
N ASN A 200 -1.06 13.95 -4.04
CA ASN A 200 -0.01 13.33 -4.85
C ASN A 200 -0.13 11.81 -4.98
N SER A 201 -1.26 11.20 -4.59
CA SER A 201 -1.46 9.74 -4.66
C SER A 201 -1.33 9.15 -6.07
N LEU A 202 -1.44 9.97 -7.11
CA LEU A 202 -1.26 9.60 -8.51
C LEU A 202 -0.24 10.54 -9.15
N PRO A 203 1.06 10.41 -8.84
CA PRO A 203 2.09 11.38 -9.22
C PRO A 203 2.21 11.55 -10.74
N HIS A 204 1.83 10.51 -11.50
CA HIS A 204 1.84 10.52 -12.97
C HIS A 204 0.45 10.61 -13.61
N GLY A 205 -0.59 10.87 -12.82
CA GLY A 205 -1.98 10.79 -13.29
C GLY A 205 -2.35 9.36 -13.70
N THR A 206 -3.25 9.24 -14.67
CA THR A 206 -3.59 7.95 -15.30
C THR A 206 -3.49 8.08 -16.81
N ILE A 207 -3.03 7.02 -17.47
CA ILE A 207 -3.01 6.92 -18.92
C ILE A 207 -4.05 5.92 -19.38
N GLN A 208 -4.73 6.22 -20.49
CA GLN A 208 -5.57 5.29 -21.22
C GLN A 208 -4.86 4.90 -22.51
N ILE A 209 -4.48 3.64 -22.66
CA ILE A 209 -4.01 3.09 -23.94
C ILE A 209 -5.23 2.73 -24.78
N ARG A 210 -5.18 3.05 -26.08
CA ARG A 210 -6.28 2.82 -27.02
C ARG A 210 -5.80 2.24 -28.34
N VAL A 211 -6.61 1.31 -28.87
CA VAL A 211 -6.50 0.79 -30.23
C VAL A 211 -7.89 0.75 -30.83
N GLY A 212 -8.10 1.51 -31.91
CA GLY A 212 -9.33 1.44 -32.71
C GLY A 212 -9.35 0.15 -33.51
N ASP A 213 -9.96 -0.90 -32.96
CA ASP A 213 -10.09 -2.21 -33.60
C ASP A 213 -11.27 -3.00 -33.02
N THR A 214 -12.44 -2.88 -33.65
CA THR A 214 -13.66 -3.58 -33.23
C THR A 214 -13.49 -5.10 -33.25
N LYS A 215 -12.81 -5.65 -34.27
CA LYS A 215 -12.61 -7.10 -34.39
C LYS A 215 -11.79 -7.62 -33.22
N LEU A 216 -10.71 -6.92 -32.87
CA LEU A 216 -9.90 -7.26 -31.72
C LEU A 216 -10.69 -7.13 -30.40
N PHE A 217 -11.50 -6.09 -30.24
CA PHE A 217 -12.36 -5.93 -29.06
C PHE A 217 -13.23 -7.17 -28.83
N HIS A 218 -13.98 -7.61 -29.84
CA HIS A 218 -14.81 -8.80 -29.71
C HIS A 218 -14.00 -10.08 -29.54
N LYS A 219 -12.82 -10.17 -30.17
CA LYS A 219 -11.90 -11.30 -29.96
C LYS A 219 -11.48 -11.41 -28.50
N ILE A 220 -11.11 -10.29 -27.86
CA ILE A 220 -10.76 -10.25 -26.44
C ILE A 220 -11.97 -10.58 -25.57
N MET A 221 -13.15 -10.05 -25.88
CA MET A 221 -14.38 -10.39 -25.16
C MET A 221 -14.68 -11.90 -25.24
N GLY A 222 -14.52 -12.53 -26.41
CA GLY A 222 -14.66 -13.96 -26.57
C GLY A 222 -13.64 -14.77 -25.77
N TRP A 223 -12.39 -14.30 -25.66
CA TRP A 223 -11.39 -14.91 -24.78
C TRP A 223 -11.77 -14.83 -23.31
N ILE A 224 -12.33 -13.69 -22.88
CA ILE A 224 -12.86 -13.52 -21.52
C ILE A 224 -14.01 -14.48 -21.27
N ASP A 225 -14.96 -14.61 -22.19
CA ASP A 225 -16.06 -15.55 -22.04
C ASP A 225 -15.59 -17.00 -22.02
N GLY A 226 -14.55 -17.33 -22.78
CA GLY A 226 -13.85 -18.62 -22.66
C GLY A 226 -13.23 -18.85 -21.29
N MET A 227 -12.61 -17.83 -20.68
CA MET A 227 -12.02 -17.91 -19.35
C MET A 227 -13.08 -18.11 -18.25
N LYS A 228 -14.23 -17.44 -18.35
CA LYS A 228 -15.37 -17.59 -17.43
C LYS A 228 -15.94 -19.01 -17.38
N LYS A 229 -15.70 -19.85 -18.39
CA LYS A 229 -16.15 -21.25 -18.37
C LYS A 229 -15.40 -22.13 -17.35
N PHE A 230 -14.30 -21.61 -16.79
CA PHE A 230 -13.46 -22.32 -15.83
C PHE A 230 -13.54 -21.73 -14.41
N SER A 231 -14.48 -20.80 -14.16
CA SER A 231 -14.79 -20.24 -12.85
C SER A 231 -16.10 -20.79 -12.32
#